data_AF-A0A2S9FT88-F1
#
_entry.id   AF-A0A2S9FT88-F1
#
_cell.length_a   1.000
_cell.length_b   1.000
_cell.length_c   1.000
_cell.angle_alpha   90.00
_cell.angle_beta   90.00
_cell.angle_gamma   90.00
#
_symmetry.space_group_name_H-M   'P 1'
#
loop_
_entity.id
_entity.type
_entity.pdbx_description
1 polymer ?
#
loop_
_entity_poly.entity_id
_entity_poly.type
_entity_poly.pdbx_seq_one_letter_code
_entity_poly.pdbx_strand_id
1 'polypeptide(L)'
;FYSPRIAPNTGNAIRMVAGTGCELHLVEPLGFDLSEPKLRRAGLDYHDLASVTVHPGLDAAWAALTPARVFAFTAHATESFADVAYQRG
;
A
#
# COMPACT_ATOMS: atom_id res chain seq x y z
N PHE A 1 0.26 1.96 2.96
CA PHE A 1 0.40 3.38 2.57
C PHE A 1 -0.48 4.22 3.48
N TYR A 2 0.12 5.10 4.26
CA TYR A 2 -0.62 5.96 5.18
C TYR A 2 -1.05 7.26 4.49
N SER A 3 -2.37 7.52 4.45
CA SER A 3 -3.00 8.72 3.88
C SER A 3 -2.38 9.21 2.56
N PRO A 4 -2.37 8.40 1.48
CA PRO A 4 -1.76 8.78 0.22
C PRO A 4 -2.49 9.96 -0.43
N ARG A 5 -1.73 10.93 -0.95
CA ARG A 5 -2.27 12.18 -1.49
C ARG A 5 -2.16 12.34 -3.01
N ILE A 6 -1.37 11.49 -3.67
CA ILE A 6 -1.05 11.59 -5.09
C ILE A 6 -1.52 10.32 -5.80
N ALA A 7 -2.58 10.43 -6.62
CA ALA A 7 -3.19 9.28 -7.30
C ALA A 7 -2.21 8.49 -8.18
N PRO A 8 -1.34 9.12 -9.00
CA PRO A 8 -0.35 8.40 -9.81
C PRO A 8 0.59 7.48 -9.00
N ASN A 9 1.01 7.91 -7.81
CA ASN A 9 1.90 7.11 -6.95
C ASN A 9 1.18 5.85 -6.45
N THR A 10 -0.09 5.99 -6.07
CA THR A 10 -0.92 4.85 -5.64
C THR A 10 -1.19 3.91 -6.80
N GLY A 11 -1.47 4.44 -8.00
CA GLY A 11 -1.66 3.60 -9.18
C GLY A 11 -0.42 2.76 -9.53
N ASN A 12 0.78 3.35 -9.44
CA ASN A 12 2.03 2.62 -9.61
C ASN A 12 2.25 1.57 -8.52
N ALA A 13 1.88 1.86 -7.26
CA ALA A 13 1.96 0.90 -6.17
C ALA A 13 1.01 -0.29 -6.38
N ILE A 14 -0.22 -0.06 -6.84
CA ILE A 14 -1.19 -1.11 -7.18
C ILE A 14 -0.60 -2.03 -8.26
N ARG A 15 -0.08 -1.46 -9.35
CA ARG A 15 0.53 -2.26 -10.43
C ARG A 15 1.73 -3.07 -9.95
N MET A 16 2.54 -2.52 -9.05
CA MET A 16 3.67 -3.23 -8.46
C MET A 16 3.20 -4.46 -7.67
N VAL A 17 2.21 -4.30 -6.77
CA VAL A 17 1.77 -5.42 -5.94
C VAL A 17 1.05 -6.52 -6.73
N ALA A 18 0.31 -6.15 -7.78
CA ALA A 18 -0.32 -7.09 -8.70
C ALA A 18 0.71 -7.99 -9.42
N GLY A 19 1.90 -7.45 -9.73
CA GLY A 19 2.99 -8.19 -10.37
C GLY A 19 3.87 -8.98 -9.39
N THR A 20 3.90 -8.63 -8.11
CA THR A 20 4.77 -9.28 -7.11
C THR A 20 4.05 -10.27 -6.21
N GLY A 21 2.71 -10.31 -6.25
CA GLY A 21 1.90 -11.12 -5.32
C GLY A 21 1.88 -10.56 -3.89
N CYS A 22 2.23 -9.28 -3.72
CA CYS A 22 2.10 -8.61 -2.44
C CYS A 22 0.67 -8.07 -2.25
N GLU A 23 0.31 -7.76 -1.01
CA GLU A 23 -0.92 -7.02 -0.70
C GLU A 23 -0.62 -5.53 -0.48
N LEU A 24 -1.53 -4.66 -0.93
CA LEU A 24 -1.45 -3.22 -0.71
C LEU A 24 -2.54 -2.76 0.24
N HIS A 25 -2.12 -2.26 1.40
CA HIS A 25 -3.01 -1.67 2.39
C HIS A 25 -2.96 -0.15 2.29
N LEU A 26 -4.10 0.50 2.04
CA LEU A 26 -4.25 1.95 2.04
C LEU A 26 -4.96 2.39 3.32
N VAL A 27 -4.48 3.44 3.98
CA VAL A 27 -5.12 4.00 5.18
C VAL A 27 -5.71 5.35 4.85
N GLU A 28 -6.98 5.55 5.17
CA GLU A 28 -7.70 6.81 5.00
C GLU A 28 -7.17 7.94 5.91
N PRO A 29 -7.44 9.21 5.56
CA PRO A 29 -8.15 9.66 4.36
C PRO A 29 -7.27 9.60 3.11
N LEU A 30 -7.85 9.16 1.99
CA LEU A 30 -7.20 9.24 0.68
C LEU A 30 -7.35 10.67 0.13
N GLY A 31 -6.30 11.22 -0.47
CA GLY A 31 -6.35 12.54 -1.10
C GLY A 31 -6.97 12.56 -2.49
N PHE A 32 -7.57 11.45 -2.94
CA PHE A 32 -8.16 11.23 -4.27
C PHE A 32 -9.18 10.09 -4.17
N ASP A 33 -10.06 9.99 -5.16
CA ASP A 33 -11.05 8.91 -5.25
C ASP A 33 -10.49 7.74 -6.05
N LEU A 34 -10.54 6.53 -5.46
CA LEU A 34 -10.07 5.29 -6.07
C LEU A 34 -10.87 4.88 -7.31
N SER A 35 -12.11 5.36 -7.43
CA SER A 35 -13.00 5.09 -8.57
C SER A 35 -12.69 5.98 -9.79
N GLU A 36 -11.80 6.98 -9.65
CA GLU A 36 -11.52 7.92 -10.73
C GLU A 36 -11.01 7.22 -12.01
N PRO A 37 -11.49 7.64 -13.20
CA PRO A 37 -11.02 7.10 -14.48
C PRO A 37 -9.50 7.19 -14.69
N LYS A 38 -8.83 8.11 -13.99
CA LYS A 38 -7.37 8.28 -14.04
C LYS A 38 -6.63 7.08 -13.47
N LEU A 39 -7.17 6.40 -12.45
CA LEU A 39 -6.59 5.16 -11.94
C LEU A 39 -6.78 4.01 -12.93
N ARG A 40 -7.95 3.92 -13.57
CA ARG A 40 -8.19 2.94 -14.66
C ARG A 40 -7.25 3.13 -15.86
N ARG A 41 -6.89 4.38 -16.18
CA ARG A 41 -5.90 4.69 -17.24
C ARG A 41 -4.46 4.29 -16.88
N ALA A 42 -4.14 4.02 -15.62
CA ALA A 42 -2.83 3.49 -15.23
C ALA A 42 -2.61 2.03 -15.65
N GLY A 43 -3.56 1.45 -16.40
CA GLY A 43 -3.58 0.06 -16.81
C GLY A 43 -4.14 -0.87 -15.74
N LEU A 44 -4.81 -0.31 -14.72
CA LEU A 44 -5.38 -1.07 -13.62
C LEU A 44 -6.69 -1.71 -14.06
N ASP A 45 -6.68 -3.03 -14.17
CA ASP A 45 -7.90 -3.81 -14.31
C ASP A 45 -8.48 -4.21 -12.94
N TYR A 46 -9.61 -4.93 -12.95
CA TYR A 46 -10.25 -5.37 -11.71
C TYR A 46 -9.39 -6.40 -10.94
N HIS A 47 -8.56 -7.17 -11.65
CA HIS A 47 -7.67 -8.14 -11.04
C HIS A 47 -6.55 -7.44 -10.26
N ASP A 48 -6.01 -6.33 -10.78
CA ASP A 48 -5.00 -5.53 -10.08
C ASP A 48 -5.51 -4.96 -8.75
N LEU A 49 -6.82 -4.66 -8.66
CA LEU A 49 -7.45 -4.16 -7.44
C LEU A 49 -7.76 -5.25 -6.41
N ALA A 50 -7.72 -6.54 -6.78
CA ALA A 50 -8.03 -7.64 -5.87
C ALA A 50 -7.05 -7.75 -4.69
N SER A 51 -5.84 -7.19 -4.84
CA SER A 51 -4.80 -7.18 -3.80
C SER A 51 -4.80 -5.89 -2.97
N VAL A 52 -5.83 -5.04 -3.09
CA VAL A 52 -5.90 -3.73 -2.42
C VAL A 52 -6.95 -3.75 -1.32
N THR A 53 -6.53 -3.44 -0.09
CA THR A 53 -7.44 -3.25 1.05
C THR A 53 -7.37 -1.81 1.55
N VAL A 54 -8.52 -1.17 1.73
CA VAL A 54 -8.62 0.19 2.28
C VAL A 54 -9.10 0.13 3.73
N HIS A 55 -8.38 0.82 4.62
CA HIS A 55 -8.64 0.87 6.05
C HIS A 55 -9.09 2.28 6.45
N PRO A 56 -10.13 2.42 7.30
CA PRO A 56 -10.62 3.73 7.73
C PRO A 56 -9.64 4.48 8.64
N GLY A 57 -8.64 3.79 9.19
CA GLY A 57 -7.65 4.36 10.07
C GLY A 57 -6.52 3.38 10.36
N LEU A 58 -5.47 3.87 11.02
CA LEU A 58 -4.28 3.09 11.28
C LEU A 58 -4.54 1.92 12.25
N ASP A 59 -5.42 2.11 13.23
CA ASP A 59 -5.80 1.04 14.17
C ASP A 59 -6.50 -0.13 13.46
N ALA A 60 -7.36 0.16 12.48
CA ALA A 60 -8.00 -0.87 11.67
C ALA A 60 -6.97 -1.63 10.81
N ALA A 61 -5.99 -0.91 10.25
CA ALA A 61 -4.88 -1.54 9.54
C ALA A 61 -4.04 -2.43 10.47
N TRP A 62 -3.77 -2.00 11.70
CA TRP A 62 -3.06 -2.83 12.68
C TRP A 62 -3.84 -4.07 13.09
N ALA A 63 -5.15 -3.96 13.29
CA ALA A 63 -5.99 -5.11 13.57
C ALA A 63 -5.96 -6.15 12.44
N ALA A 64 -5.89 -5.70 11.19
CA ALA A 64 -5.81 -6.58 10.02
C ALA A 64 -4.41 -7.19 9.80
N LEU A 65 -3.34 -6.48 10.16
CA LEU A 65 -1.96 -6.87 9.86
C LEU A 65 -1.26 -7.62 11.02
N THR A 66 -1.73 -7.46 12.25
CA THR A 66 -1.14 -8.16 13.42
C THR A 66 -1.45 -9.66 13.33
N PRO A 67 -0.51 -10.57 13.64
CA PRO A 67 0.79 -10.36 14.31
C PRO A 67 2.00 -10.20 13.38
N ALA A 68 1.80 -9.80 12.12
CA ALA A 68 2.91 -9.65 11.18
C ALA A 68 3.94 -8.61 11.63
N ARG A 69 5.17 -8.76 11.15
CA ARG A 69 6.25 -7.79 11.38
C ARG A 69 6.00 -6.53 10.54
N VAL A 70 5.92 -5.39 11.20
CA VAL A 70 5.69 -4.09 10.56
C VAL A 70 6.98 -3.28 10.55
N PHE A 71 7.30 -2.72 9.38
CA PHE A 71 8.44 -1.82 9.21
C PHE A 71 7.97 -0.46 8.73
N ALA A 72 8.44 0.60 9.37
CA ALA A 72 8.18 1.98 8.97
C ALA A 72 9.37 2.54 8.19
N PHE A 73 9.10 3.13 7.02
CA PHE A 73 10.10 3.82 6.22
C PHE A 73 10.03 5.32 6.53
N THR A 74 11.15 5.90 6.98
CA THR A 74 11.25 7.33 7.31
C THR A 74 12.69 7.81 7.07
N ALA A 75 12.86 9.08 6.71
CA ALA A 75 14.17 9.71 6.56
C ALA A 75 14.97 9.79 7.87
N HIS A 76 14.31 9.58 9.01
CA HIS A 76 14.91 9.58 10.34
C HIS A 76 15.30 8.17 10.83
N ALA A 77 15.23 7.16 9.96
CA ALA A 77 15.63 5.81 10.32
C ALA A 77 17.15 5.76 10.56
N THR A 78 17.55 5.04 11.61
CA THR A 78 18.95 4.79 11.94
C THR A 78 19.50 3.50 11.32
N GLU A 79 18.62 2.67 10.77
CA GLU A 79 18.93 1.38 10.15
C GLU A 79 18.55 1.42 8.67
N SER A 80 19.41 0.85 7.80
CA SER A 80 19.13 0.74 6.37
C SER A 80 18.11 -0.37 6.11
N PHE A 81 17.17 -0.13 5.20
CA PHE A 81 16.23 -1.16 4.76
C PHE A 81 16.95 -2.38 4.13
N ALA A 82 18.16 -2.19 3.60
CA ALA A 82 18.94 -3.26 2.99
C ALA A 82 19.57 -4.23 4.00
N ASP A 83 19.71 -3.80 5.26
CA ASP A 83 20.34 -4.59 6.32
C ASP A 83 19.31 -5.45 7.07
N VAL A 84 18.02 -5.25 6.81
CA VAL A 84 16.92 -5.97 7.45
C VAL A 84 16.84 -7.41 6.92
N ALA A 85 16.89 -8.39 7.83
CA ALA A 85 16.55 -9.77 7.54
C ALA A 85 15.03 -9.96 7.43
N TYR A 86 14.49 -9.72 6.23
CA TYR A 86 13.10 -10.01 5.90
C TYR A 86 12.80 -11.51 5.95
N GLN A 87 11.54 -11.84 6.19
CA GLN A 87 11.03 -13.21 6.22
C GLN A 87 9.92 -13.34 5.17
N ARG A 88 9.68 -14.56 4.72
CA ARG A 88 8.52 -14.85 3.87
C ARG A 88 7.25 -14.55 4.66
N GLY A 89 6.35 -13.79 4.04
CA GLY A 89 4.98 -13.57 4.52
C GLY A 89 4.08 -14.77 4.27
#